data_AF-A0A973G4B4-F1
#
_entry.id   AF-A0A973G4B4-F1
#
_cell.length_a   1.000
_cell.length_b   1.000
_cell.length_c   1.000
_cell.angle_alpha   90.00
_cell.angle_beta   90.00
_cell.angle_gamma   90.00
#
_symmetry.space_group_name_H-M   'P 1'
#
loop_
_entity.id
_entity.type
_entity.pdbx_description
1 polymer ?
#
loop_
_entity_poly.entity_id
_entity_poly.type
_entity_poly.pdbx_seq_one_letter_code
_entity_poly.pdbx_strand_id
1 'polypeptide(L)' 'MAEKDPEKEIRKIKAVARMKEIMTTYYIEAKMAEGTGKKVAWITSGGPVEPLIVMDVIPIYPENHGAMIGASKMGADL' A
#
# COMPACT_ATOMS: atom_id res chain seq x y z
N MET A 1 9.40 -24.77 -15.65
CA MET A 1 9.73 -23.58 -14.82
C MET A 1 10.67 -22.73 -15.64
N ALA A 2 10.30 -21.48 -15.98
CA ALA A 2 11.17 -20.62 -16.77
C ALA A 2 12.45 -20.32 -15.97
N GLU A 3 13.60 -20.61 -16.57
CA GLU A 3 14.91 -20.33 -15.99
C GLU A 3 15.05 -18.82 -15.76
N LYS A 4 15.38 -18.41 -14.53
CA LYS A 4 15.49 -17.00 -14.17
C LYS A 4 16.82 -16.46 -14.69
N ASP A 5 16.74 -15.48 -15.59
CA ASP A 5 17.89 -14.72 -16.10
C ASP A 5 18.72 -14.13 -14.93
N PRO A 6 20.00 -14.55 -14.78
CA PRO A 6 20.84 -14.18 -13.65
C PRO A 6 21.19 -12.68 -13.63
N GLU A 7 21.27 -12.01 -14.78
CA GLU A 7 21.50 -10.56 -14.84
C GLU A 7 20.28 -9.77 -14.31
N LYS A 8 19.09 -10.33 -14.50
CA LYS A 8 17.83 -9.76 -14.03
C LYS A 8 17.66 -9.90 -12.52
N GLU A 9 18.20 -10.94 -11.92
CA GLU A 9 18.25 -11.12 -10.46
C GLU A 9 19.26 -10.15 -9.81
N ILE A 10 20.42 -9.90 -10.43
CA ILE A 10 21.42 -8.94 -9.93
C ILE A 10 20.89 -7.50 -9.91
N ARG A 11 20.05 -7.14 -10.88
CA ARG A 11 19.42 -5.81 -10.97
C ARG A 11 18.23 -5.60 -10.02
N LYS A 12 17.76 -6.64 -9.32
CA LYS A 12 16.65 -6.49 -8.38
C LYS A 12 17.10 -5.85 -7.08
N ILE A 13 16.46 -4.74 -6.74
CA ILE A 13 16.60 -4.13 -5.42
C ILE A 13 16.00 -5.08 -4.38
N LYS A 14 16.84 -5.58 -3.46
CA LYS A 14 16.43 -6.54 -2.40
C LYS A 14 15.23 -6.07 -1.57
N ALA A 15 15.13 -4.75 -1.35
CA ALA A 15 14.05 -4.15 -0.56
C ALA A 15 12.66 -4.17 -1.23
N VAL A 16 12.58 -4.38 -2.56
CA VAL A 16 11.32 -4.32 -3.30
C VAL A 16 10.32 -5.37 -2.82
N ALA A 17 10.79 -6.57 -2.48
CA ALA A 17 9.91 -7.62 -1.97
C ALA A 17 9.26 -7.21 -0.65
N ARG A 18 10.06 -6.71 0.30
CA ARG A 18 9.57 -6.25 1.60
C ARG A 18 8.65 -5.03 1.49
N MET A 19 8.99 -4.08 0.62
CA MET A 19 8.15 -2.92 0.34
C MET A 19 6.75 -3.33 -0.14
N LYS A 20 6.67 -4.30 -1.06
CA LYS A 20 5.39 -4.83 -1.55
C LYS A 20 4.59 -5.47 -0.43
N GLU A 21 5.24 -6.29 0.40
CA GLU A 21 4.59 -6.94 1.54
C GLU A 21 3.98 -5.93 2.50
N ILE A 22 4.74 -4.91 2.93
CA ILE A 22 4.26 -3.85 3.82
C ILE A 22 3.05 -3.14 3.22
N MET A 23 3.13 -2.77 1.94
CA MET A 23 2.04 -2.08 1.26
C MET A 23 0.79 -2.96 1.13
N THR A 24 0.96 -4.25 0.84
CA THR A 24 -0.15 -5.20 0.75
C THR A 24 -0.83 -5.38 2.09
N THR A 25 -0.08 -5.60 3.17
CA THR A 25 -0.63 -5.72 4.53
C THR A 25 -1.43 -4.47 4.90
N TYR A 26 -0.86 -3.29 4.67
CA TYR A 26 -1.49 -2.00 4.94
C TYR A 26 -2.88 -1.85 4.27
N TYR A 27 -2.99 -2.16 2.97
CA TYR A 27 -4.28 -2.05 2.28
C TYR A 27 -5.26 -3.17 2.63
N ILE A 28 -4.76 -4.37 2.97
CA ILE A 28 -5.62 -5.47 3.45
C ILE A 28 -6.24 -5.11 4.80
N GLU A 29 -5.46 -4.57 5.74
CA GLU A 29 -5.97 -4.11 7.03
C GLU A 29 -7.07 -3.06 6.88
N ALA A 30 -6.87 -2.08 5.99
CA ALA A 30 -7.88 -1.07 5.71
C ALA A 30 -9.15 -1.67 5.08
N LYS A 31 -9.00 -2.60 4.13
CA LYS A 31 -10.13 -3.25 3.44
C LYS A 31 -10.92 -4.17 4.37
N MET A 32 -10.23 -4.84 5.30
CA MET A 32 -10.83 -5.74 6.29
C MET A 32 -11.26 -5.02 7.56
N ALA A 33 -11.15 -3.69 7.64
CA ALA A 33 -11.51 -2.93 8.85
C ALA A 33 -13.00 -3.08 9.20
N GLU A 34 -13.86 -3.28 8.20
CA GLU A 34 -15.28 -3.55 8.38
C GLU A 34 -15.48 -4.82 9.24
N GLY A 35 -16.18 -4.68 10.36
CA GLY A 35 -16.42 -5.78 11.31
C GLY A 35 -15.31 -6.04 12.33
N THR A 36 -14.17 -5.33 12.26
CA THR A 36 -13.06 -5.47 13.24
C THR A 36 -13.13 -4.46 14.40
N GLY A 37 -14.03 -3.47 14.30
CA GLY A 37 -14.12 -2.35 15.26
C GLY A 37 -13.09 -1.24 15.04
N LYS A 38 -12.12 -1.42 14.13
CA LYS A 38 -11.17 -0.38 13.73
C LYS A 38 -11.83 0.65 12.82
N LYS A 39 -11.44 1.91 12.99
CA LYS A 39 -11.87 3.01 12.13
C LYS A 39 -10.85 3.24 11.01
N VAL A 40 -11.33 3.69 9.86
CA VAL A 40 -10.49 4.12 8.73
C VAL A 40 -10.64 5.62 8.56
N ALA A 41 -9.54 6.34 8.44
CA ALA A 41 -9.53 7.79 8.22
C ALA A 41 -8.79 8.12 6.93
N TRP A 42 -9.38 8.96 6.09
CA TRP A 42 -8.71 9.49 4.90
C TRP A 42 -7.96 10.76 5.27
N ILE A 43 -6.67 10.81 4.97
CA ILE A 43 -5.79 11.91 5.34
C ILE A 43 -4.85 12.24 4.18
N THR A 44 -4.51 13.51 4.04
CA THR A 44 -3.49 13.95 3.08
C THR A 44 -2.09 13.66 3.64
N SER A 45 -1.10 13.52 2.77
CA SER A 45 0.30 13.27 3.10
C SER A 45 0.93 14.35 4.00
N GLY A 46 0.37 15.56 4.02
CA GLY A 46 0.79 16.64 4.92
C GLY A 46 0.03 16.71 6.25
N GLY A 47 -0.98 15.85 6.47
CA GLY A 47 -1.76 15.82 7.70
C GLY A 47 -1.05 15.08 8.84
N PRO A 48 -1.35 15.41 10.12
CA PRO A 48 -0.75 14.73 11.27
C PRO A 48 -1.32 13.30 11.40
N VAL A 49 -0.48 12.30 11.13
CA VAL A 49 -0.87 10.88 11.16
C VAL A 49 -0.76 10.27 12.56
N GLU A 50 0.11 10.82 13.40
CA GLU A 50 0.46 10.30 14.71
C GLU A 50 -0.77 10.13 15.62
N PRO A 51 -1.74 11.09 15.68
CA PRO A 51 -2.94 10.90 16.48
C PRO A 51 -3.79 9.71 16.00
N LEU A 52 -3.87 9.48 14.69
CA LEU A 52 -4.64 8.38 14.12
C LEU A 52 -4.05 7.04 14.56
N ILE A 53 -2.73 6.90 14.49
CA ILE A 53 -2.01 5.69 14.89
C ILE A 53 -2.23 5.40 16.39
N VAL A 54 -2.11 6.42 17.25
CA VAL A 54 -2.29 6.25 18.70
C VAL A 54 -3.73 5.84 19.06
N MET A 55 -4.71 6.29 18.28
CA MET A 55 -6.11 5.94 18.46
C MET A 55 -6.52 4.61 17.78
N ASP A 56 -5.57 3.83 17.27
CA ASP A 56 -5.80 2.60 16.48
C ASP A 56 -6.75 2.83 15.28
N VAL A 57 -6.63 4.01 14.67
CA VAL A 57 -7.32 4.37 13.42
C VAL A 57 -6.37 4.13 12.25
N ILE A 58 -6.85 3.45 11.22
CA ILE A 58 -6.08 3.13 10.02
C ILE A 58 -6.08 4.35 9.09
N PRO A 59 -4.93 5.02 8.86
CA PRO A 59 -4.86 6.16 7.96
C PRO A 59 -4.76 5.69 6.51
N ILE A 60 -5.54 6.27 5.60
CA ILE A 60 -5.50 6.03 4.15
C ILE A 60 -5.17 7.33 3.43
N TYR A 61 -4.20 7.27 2.53
CA TYR A 61 -3.76 8.39 1.69
C TYR A 61 -4.33 8.24 0.27
N PRO A 62 -5.37 9.01 -0.11
CA PRO A 62 -5.99 8.90 -1.42
C PRO A 62 -5.01 9.12 -2.58
N GLU A 63 -4.04 10.02 -2.42
CA GLU A 63 -3.00 10.26 -3.43
C GLU A 63 -2.14 9.04 -3.72
N ASN A 64 -1.81 8.23 -2.71
CA ASN A 64 -1.03 7.01 -2.87
C ASN A 64 -1.82 5.96 -3.65
N HIS A 65 -3.12 5.86 -3.36
CA HIS A 65 -4.00 4.95 -4.08
C HIS A 65 -4.16 5.39 -5.55
N GLY A 66 -4.36 6.69 -5.79
CA GLY A 66 -4.41 7.26 -7.14
C GLY A 66 -3.13 7.04 -7.93
N ALA A 67 -1.95 7.22 -7.30
CA ALA A 67 -0.67 6.94 -7.92
C ALA A 67 -0.51 5.46 -8.30
N MET A 68 -1.00 4.54 -7.46
CA MET A 68 -0.97 3.12 -7.74
C MET A 68 -1.86 2.74 -8.93
N ILE A 69 -3.08 3.28 -8.99
CA ILE A 69 -3.99 3.10 -10.13
C ILE A 69 -3.35 3.61 -11.42
N GLY A 70 -2.77 4.82 -11.38
CA GLY A 70 -2.08 5.43 -12.52
C GLY A 70 -0.89 4.60 -12.99
N ALA A 71 -0.03 4.16 -12.06
CA ALA A 71 1.12 3.31 -12.37
C ALA A 71 0.71 1.94 -12.96
N SER A 72 -0.45 1.43 -12.54
CA SER A 72 -0.98 0.14 -13.02
C SER A 72 -1.79 0.27 -14.31
N LYS A 73 -2.00 1.51 -14.80
CA LYS A 73 -2.84 1.84 -15.96
C LYS A 73 -4.29 1.33 -15.85
N MET A 74 -4.78 1.16 -14.63
CA MET A 74 -6.13 0.65 -14.36
C MET A 74 -7.20 1.75 -14.32
N GLY A 75 -6.81 3.02 -14.42
CA GLY A 75 -7.74 4.14 -14.23
C GLY A 75 -8.84 4.27 -15.28
N ALA A 76 -8.66 3.68 -16.47
CA ALA A 76 -9.70 3.66 -17.51
C ALA A 76 -10.67 2.47 -17.38
N ASP A 77 -10.30 1.46 -16.60
CA ASP A 77 -11.02 0.19 -16.46
C ASP A 77 -11.79 0.06 -15.13
N LEU A 78 -11.74 1.08 -14.28
CA LEU A 78 -12.38 1.20 -12.96
C LEU A 78 -13.51 2.23 -13.00
#